data_AF-A0ABD0N3P5-F1
#
_entry.id   AF-A0ABD0N3P5-F1
#
_cell.length_a   1.000
_cell.length_b   1.000
_cell.length_c   1.000
_cell.angle_alpha   90.00
_cell.angle_beta   90.00
_cell.angle_gamma   90.00
#
_symmetry.space_group_name_H-M   'P 1'
#
loop_
_entity.id
_entity.type
_entity.pdbx_description
1 polymer ?
#
loop_
_entity_poly.entity_id
_entity_poly.type
_entity_poly.pdbx_seq_one_letter_code
_entity_poly.pdbx_strand_id
1 'polypeptide(L)' 'FTVHVPELALVRFVVEDYDAASHNDLVGLYTLPFTSMQNGYRHVPLLTKRGSLIPSAGLFVHIMILDDE' A
#
# COMPACT_ATOMS: atom_id res chain seq x y z
N PHE A 1 5.40 -9.31 -7.57
CA PHE A 1 5.04 -8.54 -8.78
C PHE A 1 6.31 -8.36 -9.60
N THR A 2 6.26 -8.54 -10.91
CA THR A 2 7.39 -8.18 -11.81
C THR A 2 7.20 -6.72 -12.23
N VAL A 3 8.24 -5.89 -12.05
CA VAL A 3 8.20 -4.45 -12.33
C VAL A 3 9.35 -4.11 -13.26
N HIS A 4 9.04 -3.86 -14.54
CA HIS A 4 10.07 -3.64 -15.57
C HIS A 4 10.69 -2.23 -15.55
N VAL A 5 9.93 -1.22 -15.10
CA VAL A 5 10.38 0.18 -15.06
C VAL A 5 10.13 0.75 -13.65
N PRO A 6 10.93 0.34 -12.64
CA PRO A 6 10.71 0.69 -11.22
C PRO A 6 10.63 2.19 -10.94
N GLU A 7 11.35 3.00 -11.70
CA GLU A 7 11.42 4.46 -11.60
C GLU A 7 10.10 5.16 -11.96
N LEU A 8 9.21 4.49 -12.70
CA LEU A 8 7.87 4.97 -13.03
C LEU A 8 6.77 4.27 -12.22
N ALA A 9 7.13 3.34 -11.32
CA ALA A 9 6.18 2.52 -10.59
C ALA A 9 5.79 3.12 -9.24
N LEU A 10 4.53 2.93 -8.87
CA LEU A 10 3.95 3.26 -7.57
C LEU A 10 3.38 1.98 -6.95
N VAL A 11 3.51 1.83 -5.64
CA VAL A 11 2.83 0.78 -4.88
C VAL A 11 1.71 1.43 -4.09
N ARG A 12 0.50 0.87 -4.19
CA ARG A 12 -0.68 1.34 -3.46
C ARG A 12 -1.25 0.22 -2.60
N PHE A 13 -1.26 0.44 -1.30
CA PHE A 13 -2.01 -0.35 -0.35
C PHE A 13 -3.42 0.23 -0.25
N VAL A 14 -4.44 -0.61 -0.37
CA VAL A 14 -5.85 -0.23 -0.20
C VAL A 14 -6.48 -1.23 0.76
N VAL A 15 -7.20 -0.73 1.74
CA VAL A 15 -8.02 -1.52 2.65
C VAL A 15 -9.48 -1.16 2.37
N GLU A 16 -10.26 -2.17 2.07
CA GLU A 16 -11.68 -2.05 1.76
C GLU A 16 -12.49 -2.88 2.75
N ASP A 17 -13.66 -2.37 3.11
CA ASP A 17 -14.68 -3.10 3.87
C ASP A 17 -15.57 -3.84 2.87
N TYR A 18 -15.63 -5.17 3.02
CA TYR A 18 -16.32 -6.03 2.07
C TYR A 18 -17.83 -5.97 2.28
N ASP A 19 -18.57 -5.68 1.21
CA ASP A 19 -20.04 -5.75 1.17
C ASP A 19 -20.49 -6.77 0.12
N ALA A 20 -21.34 -7.71 0.53
CA ALA A 20 -21.86 -8.75 -0.36
C ALA A 20 -22.97 -8.24 -1.30
N ALA A 21 -23.67 -7.16 -0.94
CA ALA A 21 -24.81 -6.64 -1.68
C ALA A 21 -24.49 -5.37 -2.49
N SER A 22 -23.38 -4.69 -2.20
CA SER A 22 -22.99 -3.44 -2.83
C SER A 22 -21.50 -3.37 -3.15
N HIS A 23 -20.98 -2.18 -3.46
CA HIS A 23 -19.55 -1.98 -3.66
C HIS A 23 -18.84 -1.86 -2.31
N ASN A 24 -17.63 -2.40 -2.22
CA ASN A 24 -16.81 -2.27 -1.02
C ASN A 24 -16.52 -0.78 -0.70
N ASP A 25 -16.57 -0.46 0.58
CA ASP A 25 -16.23 0.88 1.07
C ASP A 25 -14.73 1.01 1.35
N LEU A 26 -14.15 2.16 0.98
CA LEU A 26 -12.74 2.44 1.26
C LEU A 26 -12.54 2.74 2.76
N VAL A 27 -11.79 1.89 3.46
CA VAL A 27 -11.36 2.11 4.84
C VAL A 27 -10.13 3.02 4.89
N GLY A 28 -9.13 2.77 4.04
CA GLY A 28 -7.93 3.58 3.98
C GLY A 28 -6.95 3.15 2.89
N LEU A 29 -6.00 4.02 2.57
CA LEU A 29 -4.99 3.76 1.54
C LEU A 29 -3.63 4.34 1.90
N TYR A 30 -2.59 3.85 1.23
CA TYR A 30 -1.26 4.45 1.26
C TYR A 30 -0.56 4.19 -0.08
N THR A 31 -0.02 5.25 -0.69
CA THR A 31 0.68 5.17 -1.97
C THR A 31 2.09 5.72 -1.83
N LEU A 32 3.08 5.01 -2.34
CA LEU A 32 4.47 5.46 -2.38
C LEU A 32 5.16 5.07 -3.70
N PRO A 33 6.17 5.85 -4.14
CA PRO A 33 7.04 5.43 -5.24
C PRO A 33 7.71 4.10 -4.91
N PHE A 34 7.83 3.21 -5.90
CA PHE A 34 8.46 1.91 -5.71
C PHE A 34 9.90 2.05 -5.17
N THR A 35 10.64 3.03 -5.68
CA THR A 35 12.01 3.36 -5.26
C THR A 35 12.12 3.84 -3.80
N SER A 36 11.01 4.20 -3.16
CA SER A 36 10.96 4.60 -1.74
C SER A 36 10.62 3.45 -0.79
N MET A 37 10.31 2.26 -1.33
CA MET A 37 10.01 1.09 -0.51
C MET A 37 11.27 0.57 0.20
N GLN A 38 11.10 0.07 1.41
CA GLN A 38 12.17 -0.55 2.19
C GLN A 38 11.85 -2.02 2.44
N ASN A 39 12.84 -2.89 2.22
CA ASN A 39 12.73 -4.32 2.52
C ASN A 39 12.54 -4.60 4.02
N GLY A 40 12.06 -5.81 4.31
CA GLY A 40 11.82 -6.36 5.65
C GLY A 40 10.43 -6.07 6.20
N TYR A 41 10.29 -6.25 7.51
CA TYR A 41 9.05 -5.98 8.24
C TYR A 41 8.82 -4.48 8.44
N ARG A 42 7.67 -3.97 7.99
CA ARG A 42 7.34 -2.53 8.01
C ARG A 42 5.88 -2.31 8.41
N HIS A 43 5.61 -1.13 8.98
CA HIS A 43 4.26 -0.61 9.12
C HIS A 43 3.94 0.35 7.97
N VAL A 44 2.77 0.16 7.37
CA VAL A 44 2.21 1.06 6.35
C VAL A 44 1.06 1.83 7.00
N PRO A 45 1.21 3.14 7.28
CA PRO A 45 0.14 3.94 7.89
C PRO A 45 -0.98 4.16 6.89
N LEU A 46 -2.24 4.04 7.32
CA LEU A 46 -3.39 4.26 6.45
C LEU A 46 -3.84 5.72 6.47
N LEU A 47 -4.16 6.22 5.28
CA LEU A 47 -4.71 7.55 5.07
C LEU A 47 -6.18 7.43 4.64
N THR A 48 -6.97 8.43 4.99
CA THR A 48 -8.33 8.61 4.47
C THR A 48 -8.29 8.88 2.96
N LYS A 49 -9.46 8.85 2.31
CA LYS A 49 -9.63 9.27 0.90
C LYS A 49 -9.12 10.68 0.60
N ARG A 50 -9.07 11.56 1.61
CA ARG A 50 -8.58 12.95 1.50
C ARG A 50 -7.08 13.09 1.82
N GLY A 51 -6.39 11.99 2.08
CA GLY A 51 -4.97 11.98 2.40
C GLY A 51 -4.64 12.30 3.87
N SER A 52 -5.63 12.50 4.74
CA SER A 52 -5.39 12.70 6.17
C SER A 52 -5.03 11.38 6.84
N LEU A 53 -4.05 11.40 7.74
CA LEU A 53 -3.66 10.23 8.55
C LEU A 53 -4.84 9.73 9.38
N ILE A 54 -5.08 8.43 9.39
CA ILE A 54 -6.00 7.77 10.32
C ILE A 54 -5.17 7.34 11.54
N PRO A 55 -5.37 7.95 12.72
CA PRO A 55 -4.57 7.62 13.91
C PRO A 55 -4.66 6.13 14.24
N SER A 56 -3.50 5.52 14.50
CA SER A 56 -3.36 4.09 14.88
C SER A 56 -3.78 3.07 13.82
N ALA A 57 -4.18 3.48 12.62
CA ALA A 57 -4.50 2.56 11.53
C ALA A 57 -3.26 2.29 10.68
N GLY A 58 -2.87 1.02 10.58
CA GLY A 58 -1.75 0.62 9.73
C GLY A 58 -1.72 -0.88 9.45
N LEU A 59 -1.10 -1.25 8.33
CA LEU A 59 -0.83 -2.64 7.98
C LEU A 59 0.58 -3.01 8.43
N PHE A 60 0.75 -4.21 8.99
CA PHE A 60 2.07 -4.80 9.21
C PHE A 60 2.38 -5.75 8.06
N VAL A 61 3.45 -5.47 7.31
CA VAL A 61 3.79 -6.17 6.07
C VAL A 61 5.25 -6.60 6.08
N HIS A 62 5.58 -7.65 5.34
CA HIS A 62 6.96 -8.02 5.00
C HIS A 62 7.21 -7.74 3.52
N ILE A 63 8.16 -6.86 3.21
CA ILE A 63 8.50 -6.45 1.84
C ILE A 63 9.81 -7.12 1.42
N MET A 64 9.80 -7.73 0.23
CA MET A 64 11.00 -8.28 -0.40
C MET A 64 11.04 -7.84 -1.86
N ILE A 65 12.02 -7.00 -2.18
CA ILE A 65 12.38 -6.53 -3.51
C ILE A 65 13.66 -7.25 -3.91
N LEU A 66 13.61 -7.93 -5.03
CA LEU A 66 14.71 -8.68 -5.64
C LEU A 66 14.97 -8.08 -7.02
N ASP A 67 16.23 -7.91 -7.37
CA ASP A 67 16.63 -7.61 -8.74
C ASP A 67 16.53 -8.89 -9.58
N ASP A 68 16.21 -8.74 -10.86
CA ASP A 68 16.28 -9.84 -11.82
C ASP A 68 17.74 -9.94 -12.26
N GLU A 69 18.39 -11.09 -12.03
CA GLU A 69 19.76 -11.36 -12.50
C GLU A 69 19.83 -11.53 -14.03
#